data_AF-A0A829QJS0-F1
#
_entry.id   AF-A0A829QJS0-F1
#
_cell.length_a   1.000
_cell.length_b   1.000
_cell.length_c   1.000
_cell.angle_alpha   90.00
_cell.angle_beta   90.00
_cell.angle_gamma   90.00
#
_symmetry.space_group_name_H-M   'P 1'
#
loop_
_entity.id
_entity.type
_entity.pdbx_description
1 polymer ?
#
loop_
_entity_poly.entity_id
_entity_poly.type
_entity_poly.pdbx_seq_one_letter_code
_entity_poly.pdbx_strand_id
1 'polypeptide(L)'
;MGSHDVQIVIDADAATVEGLCDAASSIFEGDPACRRVVFAPDTDDVDSIEVAERAGFRMVVEVDLPGATVKILVCEPQWVTDGYVDLNSVPC
;
A
#
# COMPACT_ATOMS: atom_id res chain seq x y z
N MET A 1 -22.13 2.16 -1.74
CA MET A 1 -21.54 1.74 -0.46
C MET A 1 -20.11 1.35 -0.73
N GLY A 2 -19.19 2.29 -0.51
CA GLY A 2 -17.76 2.05 -0.58
C GLY A 2 -17.15 2.94 0.49
N SER A 3 -16.54 2.33 1.51
CA SER A 3 -15.60 2.97 2.44
C SER A 3 -15.27 1.95 3.52
N HIS A 4 -14.25 1.13 3.25
CA HIS A 4 -13.53 0.34 4.26
C HIS A 4 -12.05 0.41 3.87
N ASP A 5 -11.54 1.64 3.78
CA ASP A 5 -10.12 1.92 3.58
C ASP A 5 -9.55 2.21 4.98
N VAL A 6 -8.69 1.33 5.46
CA VAL A 6 -8.00 1.50 6.75
C VAL A 6 -6.66 2.15 6.48
N GLN A 7 -6.44 3.32 7.06
CA GLN A 7 -5.14 3.98 7.04
C GLN A 7 -4.32 3.48 8.23
N ILE A 8 -3.12 2.96 7.95
CA ILE A 8 -2.11 2.66 8.96
C ILE A 8 -1.02 3.71 8.82
N VAL A 9 -0.60 4.29 9.95
CA VAL A 9 0.60 5.11 10.02
C VAL A 9 1.68 4.24 10.65
N ILE A 10 2.74 3.98 9.89
CA ILE A 10 3.91 3.24 10.36
C ILE A 10 5.06 4.25 10.38
N ASP A 11 5.69 4.39 11.55
CA ASP A 11 6.90 5.21 11.68
C ASP A 11 8.00 4.62 10.80
N ALA A 12 8.65 5.45 10.00
CA ALA A 12 9.65 5.02 9.00
C ALA A 12 10.78 4.20 9.65
N ASP A 13 11.19 4.56 10.87
CA ASP A 13 12.21 3.86 11.65
C ASP A 13 11.81 2.42 12.07
N ALA A 14 10.54 2.05 11.92
CA ALA A 14 9.98 0.74 12.28
C ALA A 14 9.53 -0.09 11.07
N ALA A 15 9.69 0.41 9.84
CA ALA A 15 9.30 -0.30 8.63
C ALA A 15 10.30 -1.43 8.32
N THR A 16 9.98 -2.65 8.76
CA THR A 16 10.65 -3.88 8.30
C THR A 16 9.72 -4.65 7.38
N VAL A 17 10.29 -5.53 6.54
CA VAL A 17 9.49 -6.39 5.64
C VAL A 17 8.51 -7.23 6.45
N GLU A 18 8.98 -7.84 7.53
CA GLU A 18 8.18 -8.66 8.44
C GLU A 18 7.10 -7.83 9.13
N GLY A 19 7.44 -6.64 9.63
CA GLY A 19 6.48 -5.75 10.30
C GLY A 19 5.36 -5.29 9.38
N LEU A 20 5.66 -4.97 8.11
CA LEU A 20 4.66 -4.59 7.12
C LEU A 20 3.76 -5.77 6.73
N CYS A 21 4.35 -6.96 6.53
CA CYS A 21 3.59 -8.19 6.26
C CYS A 21 2.65 -8.54 7.42
N ASP A 22 3.14 -8.49 8.66
CA ASP A 22 2.36 -8.82 9.86
C ASP A 22 1.24 -7.81 10.09
N ALA A 23 1.52 -6.51 9.89
CA ALA A 23 0.52 -5.46 10.01
C ALA A 23 -0.60 -5.62 8.97
N ALA A 24 -0.24 -5.82 7.70
CA ALA A 24 -1.21 -6.01 6.63
C ALA A 24 -2.07 -7.26 6.87
N SER A 25 -1.44 -8.39 7.22
CA SER A 25 -2.13 -9.65 7.52
C SER A 25 -3.09 -9.49 8.70
N SER A 26 -2.62 -8.89 9.80
CA SER A 26 -3.45 -8.65 10.99
C SER A 26 -4.67 -7.78 10.69
N ILE A 27 -4.54 -6.81 9.79
CA ILE A 27 -5.67 -5.94 9.41
C ILE A 27 -6.65 -6.64 8.51
N PHE A 28 -6.20 -7.44 7.54
CA PHE A 28 -7.11 -8.23 6.70
C PHE A 28 -7.83 -9.31 7.50
N GLU A 29 -7.18 -9.90 8.50
CA GLU A 29 -7.82 -10.85 9.42
C GLU A 29 -8.81 -10.16 10.37
N GLY A 30 -8.44 -8.98 10.89
CA GLY A 30 -9.28 -8.19 11.80
C GLY A 30 -10.47 -7.52 11.13
N ASP A 31 -10.35 -7.17 9.86
CA ASP A 31 -11.42 -6.61 9.03
C ASP A 31 -11.46 -7.30 7.65
N PRO A 32 -12.27 -8.37 7.50
CA PRO A 32 -12.44 -9.06 6.23
C PRO A 32 -13.03 -8.20 5.10
N ALA A 33 -13.60 -7.02 5.43
CA ALA A 33 -14.09 -6.07 4.43
C ALA A 33 -13.02 -5.09 3.94
N CYS A 34 -11.86 -5.04 4.59
CA CYS A 34 -10.74 -4.20 4.21
C CYS A 34 -10.20 -4.62 2.84
N ARG A 35 -10.25 -3.69 1.88
CA ARG A 35 -9.85 -3.95 0.48
C ARG A 35 -8.40 -3.65 0.19
N ARG A 36 -7.77 -2.83 1.03
CA ARG A 36 -6.40 -2.38 0.83
C ARG A 36 -5.81 -1.78 2.07
N VAL A 37 -4.51 -1.93 2.21
CA VAL A 37 -3.67 -1.22 3.17
C VAL A 37 -2.78 -0.26 2.39
N VAL A 38 -2.76 0.99 2.82
CA VAL A 38 -1.97 2.06 2.18
C VAL A 38 -0.77 2.40 3.05
N PHE A 39 0.42 2.41 2.45
CA PHE A 39 1.67 2.89 3.03
C PHE A 39 2.15 4.10 2.23
N ALA A 40 2.48 5.20 2.91
CA ALA A 40 2.75 6.50 2.29
C ALA A 40 4.06 7.15 2.77
N PRO A 41 5.23 6.55 2.49
CA PRO A 41 6.53 7.13 2.82
C PRO A 41 6.81 8.40 2.00
N ASP A 42 7.70 9.25 2.51
CA ASP A 42 8.27 10.36 1.74
C ASP A 42 8.96 9.83 0.47
N THR A 43 8.93 10.61 -0.62
CA THR A 43 9.52 10.21 -1.91
C THR A 43 11.01 9.88 -1.80
N ASP A 44 11.71 10.56 -0.90
CA ASP A 44 13.15 10.43 -0.67
C ASP A 44 13.51 9.26 0.29
N ASP A 45 12.54 8.64 0.96
CA ASP A 45 12.75 7.48 1.83
C ASP A 45 12.77 6.18 1.03
N VAL A 46 13.83 6.03 0.24
CA VAL A 46 14.04 4.90 -0.67
C VAL A 46 14.08 3.57 0.09
N ASP A 47 14.65 3.54 1.30
CA ASP A 47 14.77 2.33 2.10
C ASP A 47 13.38 1.80 2.52
N SER A 48 12.51 2.68 3.02
CA SER A 48 11.13 2.30 3.37
C SER A 48 10.32 1.85 2.15
N ILE A 49 10.53 2.49 0.99
CA ILE A 49 9.88 2.11 -0.27
C ILE A 49 10.30 0.70 -0.69
N GLU A 50 11.60 0.40 -0.73
CA GLU A 50 12.11 -0.92 -1.08
C GLU A 50 11.63 -2.01 -0.11
N VAL A 51 11.59 -1.70 1.19
CA VAL A 51 11.06 -2.60 2.22
C VAL A 51 9.58 -2.90 1.97
N ALA A 52 8.77 -1.90 1.66
CA ALA A 52 7.36 -2.07 1.36
C ALA A 52 7.11 -2.88 0.09
N GLU A 53 7.87 -2.63 -0.99
CA GLU A 53 7.79 -3.41 -2.22
C GLU A 53 8.10 -4.89 -1.98
N ARG A 54 9.13 -5.17 -1.17
CA ARG A 54 9.48 -6.54 -0.76
C ARG A 54 8.43 -7.20 0.14
N ALA A 55 7.66 -6.40 0.89
CA ALA A 55 6.52 -6.86 1.68
C ALA A 55 5.24 -7.08 0.84
N GLY A 56 5.29 -6.86 -0.49
CA GLY A 56 4.17 -7.07 -1.40
C GLY A 56 3.27 -5.84 -1.59
N PHE A 57 3.72 -4.66 -1.15
CA PHE A 57 3.07 -3.41 -1.50
C PHE A 57 3.47 -3.00 -2.91
N ARG A 58 2.53 -2.42 -3.66
CA ARG A 58 2.76 -1.91 -5.01
C ARG A 58 2.62 -0.41 -5.02
N MET A 59 3.63 0.30 -5.54
CA MET A 59 3.54 1.73 -5.79
C MET A 59 2.46 2.02 -6.85
N VAL A 60 1.56 2.96 -6.56
CA VAL A 60 0.44 3.33 -7.45
C VAL A 60 0.50 4.76 -7.93
N VAL A 61 0.97 5.70 -7.09
CA VAL A 61 1.06 7.12 -7.46
C VAL A 61 2.02 7.86 -6.53
N GLU A 62 2.59 8.94 -7.02
CA GLU A 62 3.30 9.94 -6.23
C GLU A 62 2.40 11.17 -6.08
N VAL A 63 2.28 11.71 -4.87
CA VAL A 63 1.35 12.79 -4.55
C VAL A 63 2.11 13.96 -3.94
N ASP A 64 2.01 15.11 -4.60
CA ASP A 64 2.46 16.39 -4.07
C ASP A 64 1.44 16.93 -3.08
N LEU A 65 1.83 17.01 -1.82
CA LEU A 65 1.07 17.63 -0.73
C LEU A 65 1.71 18.98 -0.36
N PRO A 66 0.96 19.89 0.29
CA PRO A 66 1.57 21.10 0.82
C PRO A 66 2.66 20.78 1.85
N GLY A 67 3.93 20.90 1.43
CA GLY A 67 5.10 20.71 2.30
C GLY A 67 5.71 19.30 2.30
N ALA A 68 5.20 18.36 1.51
CA ALA A 68 5.77 17.02 1.37
C ALA A 68 5.37 16.39 0.03
N THR A 69 6.20 15.50 -0.49
CA THR A 69 5.84 14.65 -1.63
C THR A 69 5.97 13.21 -1.16
N VAL A 70 4.87 12.46 -1.26
CA VAL A 70 4.79 11.09 -0.76
C VAL A 70 4.53 10.12 -1.90
N LYS A 71 5.05 8.90 -1.78
CA LYS A 71 4.66 7.80 -2.66
C LYS A 71 3.58 6.99 -1.99
N ILE A 72 2.51 6.70 -2.72
CA ILE A 72 1.43 5.85 -2.25
C ILE A 72 1.72 4.43 -2.73
N LEU A 73 1.92 3.52 -1.78
CA LEU A 73 2.05 2.10 -1.99
C LEU A 73 0.85 1.36 -1.38
N VAL A 74 0.38 0.31 -2.05
CA VAL A 74 -0.84 -0.40 -1.67
C VAL A 74 -0.60 -1.90 -1.61
N CYS A 75 -1.00 -2.53 -0.49
CA CYS A 75 -1.16 -3.97 -0.38
C CYS A 75 -2.65 -4.30 -0.46
N GLU A 76 -3.03 -5.26 -1.30
CA GLU A 76 -4.43 -5.67 -1.51
C GLU A 76 -4.54 -7.19 -1.32
N PRO A 77 -5.60 -7.71 -0.68
CA PRO A 77 -5.82 -9.14 -0.59
C PRO A 77 -6.19 -9.70 -1.96
N GLN A 78 -5.87 -10.98 -2.20
CA GLN A 78 -5.97 -11.60 -3.55
C GLN A 78 -7.35 -11.43 -4.21
N TRP A 79 -8.43 -11.52 -3.44
CA TRP A 79 -9.80 -11.38 -3.94
C TRP A 79 -10.13 -9.98 -4.48
N VAL A 80 -9.36 -8.95 -4.13
CA VAL A 80 -9.48 -7.59 -4.69
C VAL A 80 -8.76 -7.48 -6.02
N THR A 81 -7.62 -8.16 -6.16
CA THR A 81 -6.81 -8.14 -7.38
C THR A 81 -7.31 -9.13 -8.44
N ASP A 82 -8.07 -10.14 -8.04
CA ASP A 82 -8.72 -11.07 -8.97
C ASP A 82 -9.68 -10.31 -9.90
N GLY A 83 -9.29 -10.18 -11.17
CA GLY A 83 -10.05 -9.47 -12.20
C GLY A 83 -9.55 -8.06 -12.52
N TYR A 84 -8.43 -7.61 -11.95
CA TYR A 84 -7.72 -6.44 -12.48
C TYR A 84 -7.25 -6.74 -13.92
N VAL A 85 -7.94 -6.17 -14.90
CA VAL A 85 -7.39 -6.03 -16.25
C VAL A 85 -6.41 -4.87 -16.19
N ASP A 86 -5.15 -5.10 -16.54
CA ASP A 86 -4.17 -4.03 -16.69
C ASP A 86 -4.73 -3.00 -17.68
N LEU A 87 -5.04 -1.80 -17.20
CA LEU A 87 -5.57 -0.70 -18.01
C LEU A 87 -4.52 -0.18 -19.02
N ASN A 88 -3.25 -0.62 -18.94
CA ASN A 88 -2.28 -0.42 -20.01
C ASN A 88 -2.36 -1.48 -21.12
N SER A 89 -3.22 -2.49 -20.98
CA SER A 89 -3.47 -3.52 -21.99
C SER A 89 -4.67 -3.19 -22.90
N VAL A 90 -5.29 -2.00 -22.80
CA VAL A 90 -6.28 -1.58 -23.79
C VAL A 90 -5.54 -1.15 -25.05
N PRO A 91 -5.64 -1.88 -26.17
CA PRO A 91 -5.08 -1.39 -27.43
C PRO A 91 -5.82 -0.12 -27.86
N CYS A 92 -5.06 0.87 -28.34
CA CYS A 92 -5.58 2.09 -28.98
C CYS A 92 -6.46 1.77 -30.20
#